data_AF-A0A9Q1AXW9-F1
#
_entry.id   AF-A0A9Q1AXW9-F1
#
_cell.length_a   1.000
_cell.length_b   1.000
_cell.length_c   1.000
_cell.angle_alpha   90.00
_cell.angle_beta   90.00
_cell.angle_gamma   90.00
#
_symmetry.space_group_name_H-M   'P 1'
#
loop_
_entity.id
_entity.type
_entity.pdbx_description
1 polymer ?
#
loop_
_entity_poly.entity_id
_entity_poly.type
_entity_poly.pdbx_seq_one_letter_code
_entity_poly.pdbx_strand_id
1 'polypeptide(L)'
;MAAPTGKCRKGSLSLLPGGAAPYGNFPDYSRFHPPEGRVRLLPASLLGELFPSPRAGPLLGLDVGCNSGELSVALYRHFLEPEENRAGCDGSVPVKDFHLLCCDIDPDLIERAQQHSPFPGSVSYATLDIMDSSAREMLLSSYLSRFGRPVFDICFCMSVTMWIHLNHGDQGLVKFLSCLASKCTYLLIEPQPWKCYRTAARRLRKLGRNDFDHFRSLAISGNTEEKITQILTKDCAMELVCCFGSTSWDRSLLLFHSKGSENQLSSKS
;
A
#
# COMPACT_ATOMS: atom_id res chain seq x y z
N MET A 1 -16.19 33.28 -44.76
CA MET A 1 -16.28 31.81 -44.60
C MET A 1 -15.80 31.47 -43.19
N ALA A 2 -16.70 30.98 -42.34
CA ALA A 2 -16.40 30.67 -40.95
C ALA A 2 -15.75 29.29 -40.81
N ALA A 3 -14.74 29.18 -39.95
CA ALA A 3 -14.02 27.95 -39.66
C ALA A 3 -14.94 26.94 -38.92
N PRO A 4 -14.80 25.62 -39.17
CA PRO A 4 -15.62 24.61 -38.51
C PRO A 4 -15.11 24.39 -37.08
N THR A 5 -16.02 24.53 -36.11
CA THR A 5 -15.79 24.21 -34.70
C THR A 5 -15.74 22.70 -34.52
N GLY A 6 -14.55 22.16 -34.30
CA GLY A 6 -14.33 20.78 -33.91
C GLY A 6 -14.89 20.51 -32.51
N LYS A 7 -16.03 19.82 -32.43
CA LYS A 7 -16.54 19.26 -31.18
C LYS A 7 -15.55 18.21 -30.68
N CYS A 8 -14.86 18.51 -29.58
CA CYS A 8 -14.10 17.55 -28.80
C CYS A 8 -15.05 16.44 -28.32
N ARG A 9 -14.92 15.23 -28.88
CA ARG A 9 -15.65 14.05 -28.42
C ARG A 9 -15.10 13.71 -27.03
N LYS A 10 -15.93 13.92 -25.99
CA LYS A 10 -15.69 13.36 -24.66
C LYS A 10 -15.56 11.84 -24.81
N GLY A 11 -14.34 11.33 -24.63
CA GLY A 11 -14.11 9.89 -24.54
C GLY A 11 -14.99 9.32 -23.44
N SER A 12 -15.77 8.30 -23.78
CA SER A 12 -16.55 7.54 -22.82
C SER A 12 -15.60 6.87 -21.84
N LEU A 13 -15.53 7.37 -20.61
CA LEU A 13 -14.98 6.59 -19.50
C LEU A 13 -15.82 5.31 -19.41
N SER A 14 -15.20 4.16 -19.60
CA SER A 14 -15.76 2.87 -19.22
C SER A 14 -15.87 2.84 -17.70
N LEU A 15 -16.95 3.43 -17.18
CA LEU A 15 -17.38 3.20 -15.81
C LEU A 15 -17.79 1.72 -15.71
N LEU A 16 -17.14 0.98 -14.82
CA LEU A 16 -17.59 -0.34 -14.37
C LEU A 16 -19.12 -0.33 -14.17
N PRO A 17 -19.86 -1.39 -14.54
CA PRO A 17 -21.29 -1.49 -14.27
C PRO A 17 -21.56 -1.20 -12.79
N GLY A 18 -22.20 -0.06 -12.51
CA GLY A 18 -22.63 0.34 -11.17
C GLY A 18 -21.77 1.36 -10.42
N GLY A 19 -20.58 1.75 -10.91
CA GLY A 19 -19.78 2.85 -10.31
C GLY A 19 -19.48 2.73 -8.80
N ALA A 20 -19.68 1.54 -8.21
CA ALA A 20 -19.73 1.36 -6.78
C ALA A 20 -18.36 1.16 -6.14
N ALA A 21 -17.41 0.59 -6.90
CA ALA A 21 -16.06 0.19 -6.45
C ALA A 21 -16.09 -0.35 -4.99
N PRO A 22 -16.73 -1.52 -4.77
CA PRO A 22 -16.96 -2.06 -3.43
C PRO A 22 -15.67 -2.31 -2.65
N TYR A 23 -14.57 -2.58 -3.35
CA TYR A 23 -13.25 -2.79 -2.77
C TYR A 23 -12.39 -1.53 -2.77
N GLY A 24 -12.94 -0.38 -3.17
CA GLY A 24 -12.16 0.84 -3.31
C GLY A 24 -11.37 0.94 -4.62
N ASN A 25 -11.61 0.04 -5.55
CA ASN A 25 -10.99 -0.06 -6.88
C ASN A 25 -11.47 1.06 -7.84
N PHE A 26 -11.25 2.31 -7.45
CA PHE A 26 -11.54 3.48 -8.28
C PHE A 26 -10.47 3.63 -9.37
N PRO A 27 -10.82 3.63 -10.67
CA PRO A 27 -9.85 3.76 -11.75
C PRO A 27 -9.02 5.06 -11.77
N ASP A 28 -9.48 6.09 -11.07
CA ASP A 28 -8.87 7.43 -11.01
C ASP A 28 -8.53 7.81 -9.54
N TYR A 29 -8.18 6.84 -8.69
CA TYR A 29 -7.94 7.10 -7.26
C TYR A 29 -6.89 8.20 -7.01
N SER A 30 -5.83 8.19 -7.80
CA SER A 30 -4.72 9.15 -7.78
C SER A 30 -5.16 10.60 -8.03
N ARG A 31 -6.25 10.84 -8.77
CA ARG A 31 -6.78 12.19 -8.99
C ARG A 31 -7.35 12.83 -7.72
N PHE A 32 -7.90 12.01 -6.82
CA PHE A 32 -8.47 12.48 -5.56
C PHE A 32 -7.42 12.62 -4.46
N HIS A 33 -6.39 11.76 -4.51
CA HIS A 33 -5.31 11.73 -3.53
C HIS A 33 -3.97 11.55 -4.28
N PRO A 34 -3.37 12.63 -4.81
CA PRO A 34 -2.15 12.57 -5.60
C PRO A 34 -1.01 11.87 -4.84
N PRO A 35 -0.20 11.01 -5.51
CA PRO A 35 0.92 10.32 -4.86
C PRO A 35 1.89 11.25 -4.13
N GLU A 36 2.13 12.44 -4.67
CA GLU A 36 3.10 13.41 -4.16
C GLU A 36 2.77 13.85 -2.74
N GLY A 37 1.48 13.92 -2.37
CA GLY A 37 1.08 14.29 -1.03
C GLY A 37 1.51 13.27 0.04
N ARG A 38 1.67 11.99 -0.33
CA ARG A 38 2.18 10.93 0.55
C ARG A 38 3.70 10.86 0.50
N VAL A 39 4.24 10.86 -0.70
CA VAL A 39 5.68 10.72 -0.96
C VAL A 39 6.48 11.83 -0.28
N ARG A 40 5.98 13.08 -0.29
CA ARG A 40 6.64 14.22 0.36
C ARG A 40 6.81 14.10 1.88
N LEU A 41 6.04 13.24 2.54
CA LEU A 41 6.17 13.00 3.97
C LEU A 41 7.33 12.04 4.28
N LEU A 42 7.73 11.23 3.31
CA LEU A 42 8.75 10.20 3.49
C LEU A 42 10.13 10.76 3.18
N PRO A 43 11.16 10.53 4.01
CA PRO A 43 12.53 10.86 3.63
C PRO A 43 12.97 9.99 2.45
N ALA A 44 13.63 10.57 1.45
CA ALA A 44 14.16 9.82 0.30
C ALA A 44 15.21 8.78 0.74
N SER A 45 15.95 9.07 1.81
CA SER A 45 16.93 8.20 2.47
C SER A 45 16.30 7.04 3.25
N LEU A 46 14.97 6.96 3.39
CA LEU A 46 14.30 6.02 4.28
C LEU A 46 14.80 4.58 4.10
N LEU A 47 14.85 4.05 2.88
CA LEU A 47 15.29 2.67 2.68
C LEU A 47 16.78 2.46 3.05
N GLY A 48 17.63 3.47 2.86
CA GLY A 48 19.02 3.42 3.30
C GLY A 48 19.17 3.47 4.82
N GLU A 49 18.32 4.25 5.50
CA GLU A 49 18.26 4.33 6.97
C GLU A 49 17.74 3.04 7.60
N LEU A 50 16.70 2.42 7.02
CA LEU A 50 16.12 1.18 7.52
C LEU A 50 17.01 -0.05 7.26
N PHE A 51 17.85 0.01 6.23
CA PHE A 51 18.72 -1.09 5.81
C PHE A 51 20.17 -0.61 5.57
N PRO A 52 20.89 -0.17 6.62
CA PRO A 52 22.18 0.52 6.49
C PRO A 52 23.35 -0.40 6.14
N SER A 53 23.19 -1.71 6.37
CA SER A 53 24.26 -2.69 6.15
C SER A 53 24.24 -3.24 4.71
N PRO A 54 25.41 -3.42 4.07
CA PRO A 54 25.52 -4.15 2.82
C PRO A 54 24.90 -5.54 2.97
N ARG A 55 24.02 -5.87 2.05
CA ARG A 55 23.22 -7.09 2.04
C ARG A 55 23.41 -7.79 0.71
N ALA A 56 23.43 -9.11 0.74
CA ALA A 56 23.41 -9.90 -0.48
C ALA A 56 22.02 -9.77 -1.12
N GLY A 57 21.95 -9.12 -2.29
CA GLY A 57 20.75 -9.04 -3.11
C GLY A 57 19.82 -7.83 -2.84
N PRO A 58 18.78 -7.69 -3.69
CA PRO A 58 17.90 -6.53 -3.72
C PRO A 58 17.04 -6.38 -2.48
N LEU A 59 16.64 -5.15 -2.15
CA LEU A 59 15.48 -4.85 -1.29
C LEU A 59 14.19 -5.34 -1.93
N LEU A 60 13.33 -6.01 -1.14
CA LEU A 60 12.04 -6.53 -1.61
C LEU A 60 10.90 -5.79 -0.92
N GLY A 61 10.08 -5.13 -1.72
CA GLY A 61 8.85 -4.47 -1.31
C GLY A 61 7.61 -5.26 -1.70
N LEU A 62 6.55 -5.16 -0.90
CA LEU A 62 5.20 -5.56 -1.27
C LEU A 62 4.27 -4.34 -1.14
N ASP A 63 3.60 -3.93 -2.21
CA ASP A 63 2.55 -2.92 -2.18
C ASP A 63 1.17 -3.59 -2.34
N VAL A 64 0.33 -3.46 -1.32
CA VAL A 64 -1.01 -4.06 -1.29
C VAL A 64 -2.04 -3.01 -1.63
N GLY A 65 -2.92 -3.33 -2.59
CA GLY A 65 -3.94 -2.43 -3.12
C GLY A 65 -3.34 -1.34 -4.00
N CYS A 66 -2.45 -1.71 -4.93
CA CYS A 66 -1.69 -0.77 -5.73
C CYS A 66 -2.55 0.03 -6.73
N ASN A 67 -3.83 -0.32 -6.92
CA ASN A 67 -4.71 0.27 -7.91
C ASN A 67 -4.04 0.23 -9.31
N SER A 68 -4.02 1.33 -10.06
CA SER A 68 -3.32 1.44 -11.35
C SER A 68 -1.81 1.73 -11.23
N GLY A 69 -1.21 1.60 -10.04
CA GLY A 69 0.24 1.61 -9.82
C GLY A 69 0.88 2.98 -9.69
N GLU A 70 0.13 4.09 -9.74
CA GLU A 70 0.71 5.44 -9.72
C GLU A 70 1.44 5.75 -8.41
N LEU A 71 0.88 5.34 -7.26
CA LEU A 71 1.56 5.51 -5.98
C LEU A 71 2.77 4.58 -5.86
N SER A 72 2.67 3.34 -6.33
CA SER A 72 3.76 2.37 -6.32
C SER A 72 4.96 2.87 -7.12
N VAL A 73 4.72 3.43 -8.31
CA VAL A 73 5.75 4.03 -9.16
C VAL A 73 6.33 5.28 -8.50
N ALA A 74 5.52 6.13 -7.86
CA ALA A 74 6.00 7.32 -7.17
C ALA A 74 6.89 6.97 -5.96
N LEU A 75 6.50 5.97 -5.16
CA LEU A 75 7.31 5.43 -4.07
C LEU A 75 8.63 4.84 -4.59
N TYR A 76 8.57 4.05 -5.66
CA TYR A 76 9.74 3.43 -6.26
C TYR A 76 10.76 4.49 -6.72
N ARG A 77 10.30 5.53 -7.43
CA ARG A 77 11.15 6.66 -7.83
C ARG A 77 11.74 7.38 -6.62
N HIS A 78 10.90 7.71 -5.64
CA HIS A 78 11.32 8.47 -4.46
C HIS A 78 12.46 7.81 -3.68
N PHE A 79 12.48 6.48 -3.62
CA PHE A 79 13.52 5.75 -2.90
C PHE A 79 14.75 5.39 -3.73
N LEU A 80 14.70 5.48 -5.07
CA LEU A 80 15.80 5.08 -5.96
C LEU A 80 16.42 6.22 -6.75
N GLU A 81 15.68 7.30 -7.00
CA GLU A 81 16.23 8.47 -7.67
C GLU A 81 17.22 9.16 -6.71
N PRO A 82 18.52 9.23 -7.07
CA PRO A 82 19.45 10.06 -6.35
C PRO A 82 18.99 11.50 -6.54
N GLU A 83 18.80 12.27 -5.47
CA GLU A 83 18.62 13.70 -5.65
C GLU A 83 19.93 14.31 -6.17
N GLU A 84 20.00 14.55 -7.48
CA GLU A 84 21.12 15.18 -8.18
C GLU A 84 21.46 16.60 -7.66
N ASN A 85 20.76 17.12 -6.64
CA ASN A 85 20.93 18.46 -6.10
C ASN A 85 20.96 18.58 -4.55
N ARG A 86 21.12 17.50 -3.77
CA ARG A 86 21.26 17.64 -2.31
C ARG A 86 22.70 17.89 -1.89
N ALA A 87 23.09 19.16 -1.89
CA ALA A 87 24.21 19.64 -1.10
C ALA A 87 23.86 19.49 0.40
N GLY A 88 24.29 18.39 1.03
CA GLY A 88 24.12 18.21 2.46
C GLY A 88 24.28 16.77 2.95
N CYS A 89 25.40 16.55 3.62
CA CYS A 89 25.74 15.46 4.54
C CYS A 89 24.61 14.47 4.91
N ASP A 90 24.72 13.24 4.45
CA ASP A 90 24.51 12.07 5.31
C ASP A 90 25.29 10.87 4.73
N GLY A 91 25.93 10.09 5.59
CA GLY A 91 26.69 8.89 5.24
C GLY A 91 25.83 7.70 4.82
N SER A 92 24.55 7.93 4.46
CA SER A 92 23.62 6.90 4.03
C SER A 92 24.02 6.32 2.67
N VAL A 93 24.14 5.00 2.58
CA VAL A 93 24.45 4.30 1.33
C VAL A 93 23.21 4.36 0.41
N PRO A 94 23.34 4.84 -0.84
CA PRO A 94 22.23 4.83 -1.78
C PRO A 94 21.71 3.41 -1.99
N VAL A 95 20.41 3.21 -1.88
CA VAL A 95 19.79 1.95 -2.31
C VAL A 95 19.89 1.89 -3.82
N LYS A 96 20.65 0.90 -4.33
CA LYS A 96 20.86 0.72 -5.77
C LYS A 96 19.99 -0.36 -6.38
N ASP A 97 19.35 -1.17 -5.55
CA ASP A 97 18.63 -2.35 -6.00
C ASP A 97 17.41 -2.63 -5.10
N PHE A 98 16.23 -2.30 -5.63
CA PHE A 98 14.93 -2.47 -4.98
C PHE A 98 13.95 -3.07 -5.98
N HIS A 99 13.27 -4.13 -5.59
CA HIS A 99 12.24 -4.81 -6.35
C HIS A 99 10.93 -4.71 -5.59
N LEU A 100 9.86 -4.33 -6.29
CA LEU A 100 8.54 -4.11 -5.71
C LEU A 100 7.53 -5.05 -6.37
N LEU A 101 6.85 -5.87 -5.56
CA LEU A 101 5.65 -6.59 -5.97
C LEU A 101 4.43 -5.75 -5.60
N CYS A 102 3.66 -5.35 -6.60
CA CYS A 102 2.41 -4.62 -6.45
C CYS A 102 1.23 -5.55 -6.69
N CYS A 103 0.23 -5.52 -5.83
CA CYS A 103 -0.96 -6.35 -6.00
C CYS A 103 -2.26 -5.59 -5.77
N ASP A 104 -3.31 -5.96 -6.51
CA ASP A 104 -4.65 -5.39 -6.40
C ASP A 104 -5.68 -6.47 -6.74
N ILE A 105 -6.89 -6.33 -6.21
CA ILE A 105 -7.98 -7.28 -6.43
C ILE A 105 -8.61 -7.13 -7.82
N ASP A 106 -8.47 -5.96 -8.45
CA ASP A 106 -9.09 -5.66 -9.74
C ASP A 106 -8.14 -5.95 -10.91
N PRO A 107 -8.43 -6.97 -11.74
CA PRO A 107 -7.55 -7.34 -12.86
C PRO A 107 -7.42 -6.23 -13.92
N ASP A 108 -8.45 -5.41 -14.13
CA ASP A 108 -8.41 -4.35 -15.14
C ASP A 108 -7.46 -3.22 -14.70
N LEU A 109 -7.38 -2.96 -13.39
CA LEU A 109 -6.43 -2.00 -12.83
C LEU A 109 -5.00 -2.52 -12.91
N ILE A 110 -4.79 -3.82 -12.66
CA ILE A 110 -3.49 -4.47 -12.79
C ILE A 110 -3.02 -4.46 -14.25
N GLU A 111 -3.90 -4.78 -15.20
CA GLU A 111 -3.56 -4.71 -16.62
C GLU A 111 -3.13 -3.28 -17.00
N ARG A 112 -3.87 -2.26 -16.55
CA ARG A 112 -3.49 -0.87 -16.77
C ARG A 112 -2.13 -0.54 -16.14
N ALA A 113 -1.87 -0.99 -14.92
CA ALA A 113 -0.61 -0.75 -14.24
C ALA A 113 0.58 -1.38 -15.00
N GLN A 114 0.39 -2.60 -15.52
CA GLN A 114 1.38 -3.29 -16.34
C GLN A 114 1.67 -2.54 -17.65
N GLN A 115 0.63 -2.07 -18.35
CA GLN A 115 0.76 -1.34 -19.62
C GLN A 115 1.52 -0.02 -19.47
N HIS A 116 1.41 0.65 -18.32
CA HIS A 116 2.01 1.96 -18.07
C HIS A 116 3.23 1.92 -17.15
N SER A 117 3.71 0.72 -16.77
CA SER A 117 4.84 0.58 -15.86
C SER A 117 6.13 1.10 -16.50
N PRO A 118 6.79 2.11 -15.91
CA PRO A 118 8.09 2.60 -16.41
C PRO A 118 9.26 1.69 -16.00
N PHE A 119 9.05 0.73 -15.09
CA PHE A 119 10.10 -0.10 -14.50
C PHE A 119 9.75 -1.61 -14.53
N PRO A 120 9.48 -2.22 -15.69
CA PRO A 120 9.00 -3.60 -15.78
C PRO A 120 9.98 -4.66 -15.24
N GLY A 121 11.27 -4.34 -15.13
CA GLY A 121 12.28 -5.25 -14.53
C GLY A 121 12.30 -5.27 -13.00
N SER A 122 11.78 -4.22 -12.36
CA SER A 122 11.91 -4.01 -10.92
C SER A 122 10.56 -3.89 -10.21
N VAL A 123 9.53 -3.41 -10.91
CA VAL A 123 8.16 -3.32 -10.40
C VAL A 123 7.29 -4.32 -11.12
N SER A 124 6.84 -5.34 -10.38
CA SER A 124 5.95 -6.41 -10.87
C SER A 124 4.53 -6.17 -10.39
N TYR A 125 3.53 -6.49 -11.21
CA TYR A 125 2.11 -6.34 -10.84
C TYR A 125 1.38 -7.67 -10.96
N ALA A 126 0.50 -7.96 -10.01
CA ALA A 126 -0.28 -9.18 -9.99
C ALA A 126 -1.70 -8.96 -9.44
N THR A 127 -2.69 -9.59 -10.06
CA THR A 127 -4.05 -9.63 -9.52
C THR A 127 -4.09 -10.57 -8.32
N LEU A 128 -4.51 -10.06 -7.16
CA LEU A 128 -4.59 -10.81 -5.92
C LEU A 128 -5.69 -10.23 -5.02
N ASP A 129 -6.63 -11.09 -4.60
CA ASP A 129 -7.35 -10.84 -3.35
C ASP A 129 -6.43 -11.19 -2.18
N ILE A 130 -5.90 -10.16 -1.49
CA ILE A 130 -4.99 -10.35 -0.36
C ILE A 130 -5.65 -11.11 0.81
N MET A 131 -6.97 -11.21 0.85
CA MET A 131 -7.71 -11.95 1.88
C MET A 131 -7.91 -13.43 1.53
N ASP A 132 -7.69 -13.86 0.28
CA ASP A 132 -7.61 -15.26 -0.11
C ASP A 132 -6.25 -15.83 0.32
N SER A 133 -6.26 -16.67 1.37
CA SER A 133 -5.03 -17.26 1.90
C SER A 133 -4.31 -18.15 0.90
N SER A 134 -5.03 -18.92 0.07
CA SER A 134 -4.39 -19.87 -0.86
C SER A 134 -3.69 -19.11 -1.99
N ALA A 135 -4.41 -18.17 -2.61
CA ALA A 135 -3.85 -17.35 -3.68
C ALA A 135 -2.69 -16.48 -3.19
N ARG A 136 -2.84 -15.88 -2.00
CA ARG A 136 -1.80 -15.07 -1.37
C ARG A 136 -0.53 -15.87 -1.10
N GLU A 137 -0.63 -17.01 -0.41
CA GLU A 137 0.55 -17.80 -0.06
C GLU A 137 1.27 -18.33 -1.31
N MET A 138 0.52 -18.75 -2.33
CA MET A 138 1.09 -19.18 -3.61
C MET A 138 1.89 -18.07 -4.29
N LEU A 139 1.28 -16.88 -4.46
CA LEU A 139 1.91 -15.77 -5.17
C LEU A 139 3.11 -15.21 -4.40
N LEU A 140 2.93 -14.90 -3.11
CA LEU A 140 3.98 -14.25 -2.31
C LEU A 140 5.18 -15.18 -2.13
N SER A 141 4.96 -16.47 -1.86
CA SER A 141 6.04 -17.44 -1.70
C SER A 141 6.78 -17.65 -3.02
N SER A 142 6.06 -17.75 -4.15
CA SER A 142 6.68 -17.86 -5.47
C SER A 142 7.49 -16.63 -5.86
N TYR A 143 7.08 -15.43 -5.44
CA TYR A 143 7.85 -14.21 -5.69
C TYR A 143 9.12 -14.19 -4.85
N LEU A 144 9.00 -14.40 -3.54
CA LEU A 144 10.10 -14.37 -2.59
C LEU A 144 11.16 -15.47 -2.85
N SER A 145 10.73 -16.66 -3.30
CA SER A 145 11.63 -17.77 -3.60
C SER A 145 12.60 -17.47 -4.75
N ARG A 146 12.21 -16.60 -5.70
CA ARG A 146 13.10 -16.14 -6.79
C ARG A 146 14.33 -15.39 -6.28
N PHE A 147 14.22 -14.80 -5.09
CA PHE A 147 15.28 -14.05 -4.42
C PHE A 147 15.86 -14.80 -3.21
N GLY A 148 15.41 -16.02 -2.93
CA GLY A 148 15.83 -16.79 -1.77
C GLY A 148 15.48 -16.14 -0.43
N ARG A 149 14.37 -15.38 -0.36
CA ARG A 149 13.95 -14.64 0.84
C ARG A 149 12.75 -15.30 1.53
N PRO A 150 12.67 -15.28 2.87
CA PRO A 150 11.52 -15.83 3.59
C PRO A 150 10.38 -14.82 3.76
N VAL A 151 10.69 -13.52 3.77
CA VAL A 151 9.77 -12.39 3.96
C VAL A 151 10.22 -11.19 3.13
N PHE A 152 9.33 -10.22 2.93
CA PHE A 152 9.66 -8.93 2.35
C PHE A 152 10.47 -8.07 3.33
N ASP A 153 11.25 -7.14 2.80
CA ASP A 153 11.94 -6.16 3.64
C ASP A 153 10.96 -5.09 4.11
N ILE A 154 10.08 -4.62 3.21
CA ILE A 154 9.05 -3.63 3.53
C ILE A 154 7.71 -3.94 2.86
N CYS A 155 6.62 -3.84 3.60
CA CYS A 155 5.27 -3.83 3.06
C CYS A 155 4.71 -2.40 3.08
N PHE A 156 4.00 -2.02 2.02
CA PHE A 156 3.22 -0.80 1.91
C PHE A 156 1.74 -1.16 1.98
N CYS A 157 1.03 -0.54 2.91
CA CYS A 157 -0.41 -0.67 3.10
C CYS A 157 -1.05 0.72 3.06
N MET A 158 -1.15 1.28 1.86
CA MET A 158 -1.49 2.69 1.66
C MET A 158 -2.96 2.84 1.27
N SER A 159 -3.80 3.40 2.15
CA SER A 159 -5.24 3.56 1.89
C SER A 159 -6.02 2.25 1.63
N VAL A 160 -5.65 1.14 2.26
CA VAL A 160 -6.35 -0.16 2.06
C VAL A 160 -7.16 -0.61 3.26
N THR A 161 -6.71 -0.29 4.48
CA THR A 161 -7.29 -0.80 5.74
C THR A 161 -8.80 -0.61 5.85
N MET A 162 -9.34 0.53 5.40
CA MET A 162 -10.79 0.77 5.40
C MET A 162 -11.54 -0.20 4.49
N TRP A 163 -11.03 -0.51 3.31
CA TRP A 163 -11.70 -1.39 2.36
C TRP A 163 -11.72 -2.82 2.86
N ILE A 164 -10.61 -3.29 3.41
CA ILE A 164 -10.55 -4.59 4.09
C ILE A 164 -11.56 -4.64 5.23
N HIS A 165 -11.56 -3.61 6.07
CA HIS A 165 -12.41 -3.56 7.24
C HIS A 165 -13.91 -3.53 6.89
N LEU A 166 -14.31 -2.76 5.88
CA LEU A 166 -15.72 -2.70 5.45
C LEU A 166 -16.18 -4.00 4.76
N ASN A 167 -15.29 -4.73 4.08
CA ASN A 167 -15.64 -5.97 3.37
C ASN A 167 -15.58 -7.22 4.25
N HIS A 168 -14.74 -7.23 5.29
CA HIS A 168 -14.45 -8.43 6.08
C HIS A 168 -14.65 -8.25 7.59
N GLY A 169 -15.13 -7.09 8.03
CA GLY A 169 -15.39 -6.77 9.44
C GLY A 169 -14.13 -6.68 10.31
N ASP A 170 -14.32 -6.53 11.61
CA ASP A 170 -13.23 -6.40 12.59
C ASP A 170 -12.25 -7.58 12.50
N GLN A 171 -12.77 -8.79 12.38
CA GLN A 171 -11.97 -10.02 12.26
C GLN A 171 -11.13 -10.04 10.98
N GLY A 172 -11.67 -9.55 9.88
CA GLY A 172 -10.93 -9.39 8.64
C GLY A 172 -9.78 -8.40 8.76
N LEU A 173 -10.02 -7.25 9.40
CA LEU A 173 -8.97 -6.25 9.64
C LEU A 173 -7.84 -6.83 10.50
N VAL A 174 -8.17 -7.52 11.61
CA VAL A 174 -7.16 -8.13 12.49
C VAL A 174 -6.35 -9.20 11.74
N LYS A 175 -7.02 -10.10 11.00
CA LYS A 175 -6.34 -11.13 10.20
C LYS A 175 -5.43 -10.52 9.12
N PHE A 176 -5.88 -9.46 8.48
CA PHE A 176 -5.10 -8.75 7.47
C PHE A 176 -3.83 -8.12 8.05
N LEU A 177 -3.95 -7.39 9.16
CA LEU A 177 -2.81 -6.75 9.83
C LEU A 177 -1.81 -7.79 10.33
N SER A 178 -2.29 -8.87 10.96
CA SER A 178 -1.46 -9.99 11.40
C SER A 178 -0.73 -10.66 10.22
N CYS A 179 -1.44 -10.86 9.11
CA CYS A 179 -0.85 -11.38 7.89
C CYS A 179 0.27 -10.47 7.37
N LEU A 180 0.04 -9.17 7.17
CA LEU A 180 1.08 -8.26 6.69
C LEU A 180 2.27 -8.22 7.65
N ALA A 181 2.01 -8.18 8.95
CA ALA A 181 3.07 -8.18 9.94
C ALA A 181 3.96 -9.43 9.87
N SER A 182 3.39 -10.60 9.58
CA SER A 182 4.15 -11.84 9.39
C SER A 182 4.95 -11.90 8.08
N LYS A 183 4.68 -11.02 7.12
CA LYS A 183 5.25 -11.05 5.77
C LYS A 183 6.33 -10.01 5.53
N CYS A 184 6.65 -9.16 6.50
CA CYS A 184 7.67 -8.13 6.34
C CYS A 184 8.49 -7.82 7.59
N THR A 185 9.69 -7.26 7.38
CA THR A 185 10.49 -6.64 8.45
C THR A 185 9.91 -5.29 8.86
N TYR A 186 9.55 -4.45 7.89
CA TYR A 186 8.90 -3.16 8.11
C TYR A 186 7.54 -3.07 7.43
N LEU A 187 6.57 -2.42 8.09
CA LEU A 187 5.24 -2.15 7.55
C LEU A 187 4.98 -0.65 7.57
N LEU A 188 4.90 -0.03 6.38
CA LEU A 188 4.46 1.35 6.22
C LEU A 188 2.96 1.35 5.92
N ILE A 189 2.16 1.95 6.81
CA ILE A 189 0.69 1.93 6.73
C ILE A 189 0.11 3.34 6.73
N GLU A 190 -0.91 3.56 5.89
CA GLU A 190 -1.76 4.75 5.88
C GLU A 190 -3.21 4.36 6.23
N PRO A 191 -3.59 4.38 7.51
CA PRO A 191 -4.97 4.18 7.94
C PRO A 191 -5.90 5.27 7.41
N GLN A 192 -7.08 4.91 6.90
CA GLN A 192 -8.08 5.93 6.62
C GLN A 192 -8.90 6.26 7.88
N PRO A 193 -9.21 7.55 8.11
CA PRO A 193 -10.01 7.97 9.26
C PRO A 193 -11.47 7.54 9.13
N TRP A 194 -12.17 7.43 10.26
CA TRP A 194 -13.57 6.99 10.33
C TRP A 194 -14.56 7.83 9.49
N LYS A 195 -14.23 9.11 9.24
CA LYS A 195 -15.02 9.95 8.31
C LYS A 195 -15.09 9.37 6.89
N CYS A 196 -14.02 8.70 6.44
CA CYS A 196 -13.98 8.01 5.15
C CYS A 196 -14.89 6.78 5.16
N TYR A 197 -14.95 6.02 6.25
CA TYR A 197 -15.85 4.87 6.41
C TYR A 197 -17.31 5.28 6.22
N ARG A 198 -17.74 6.34 6.92
CA ARG A 198 -19.10 6.88 6.80
C ARG A 198 -19.44 7.27 5.37
N THR A 199 -18.48 7.89 4.67
CA THR A 199 -18.65 8.35 3.28
C THR A 199 -18.76 7.15 2.32
N ALA A 200 -17.88 6.17 2.46
CA ALA A 200 -17.89 4.94 1.67
C ALA A 200 -19.18 4.14 1.87
N ALA A 201 -19.56 3.88 3.13
CA ALA A 201 -20.79 3.15 3.46
C ALA A 201 -22.04 3.87 2.93
N ARG A 202 -22.09 5.21 3.01
CA ARG A 202 -23.19 5.99 2.43
C ARG A 202 -23.27 5.84 0.91
N ARG A 203 -22.13 5.87 0.21
CA ARG A 203 -22.08 5.69 -1.25
C ARG A 203 -22.57 4.30 -1.65
N LEU A 204 -22.08 3.25 -1.00
CA LEU A 204 -22.45 1.87 -1.33
C LEU A 204 -23.94 1.59 -1.10
N ARG A 205 -24.51 2.07 0.01
CA ARG A 205 -25.97 2.00 0.25
C ARG A 205 -26.79 2.70 -0.83
N LYS A 206 -26.36 3.88 -1.29
CA LYS A 206 -27.06 4.62 -2.35
C LYS A 206 -27.05 3.88 -3.70
N LEU A 207 -26.07 3.00 -3.91
CA LEU A 207 -25.95 2.18 -5.10
C LEU A 207 -26.62 0.80 -4.96
N GLY A 208 -27.44 0.60 -3.93
CA GLY A 208 -28.20 -0.63 -3.71
C GLY A 208 -27.38 -1.79 -3.14
N ARG A 209 -26.12 -1.56 -2.74
CA ARG A 209 -25.27 -2.55 -2.09
C ARG A 209 -25.59 -2.63 -0.59
N ASN A 210 -26.74 -3.23 -0.29
CA ASN A 210 -27.20 -3.47 1.09
C ASN A 210 -26.51 -4.68 1.74
N ASP A 211 -25.80 -5.50 0.96
CA ASP A 211 -24.88 -6.54 1.43
C ASP A 211 -23.67 -5.97 2.20
N PHE A 212 -23.43 -4.64 2.11
CA PHE A 212 -22.39 -3.91 2.83
C PHE A 212 -22.81 -3.49 4.27
N ASP A 213 -23.53 -4.36 4.98
CA ASP A 213 -24.10 -4.05 6.31
C ASP A 213 -23.07 -4.13 7.45
N HIS A 214 -21.83 -4.58 7.16
CA HIS A 214 -20.75 -4.65 8.14
C HIS A 214 -20.49 -3.32 8.84
N PHE A 215 -20.67 -2.18 8.17
CA PHE A 215 -20.44 -0.86 8.76
C PHE A 215 -21.22 -0.65 10.08
N ARG A 216 -22.42 -1.23 10.22
CA ARG A 216 -23.23 -1.12 11.45
C ARG A 216 -22.77 -2.04 12.58
N SER A 217 -22.02 -3.10 12.25
CA SER A 217 -21.55 -4.11 13.20
C SER A 217 -20.07 -3.97 13.57
N LEU A 218 -19.33 -3.00 12.99
CA LEU A 218 -17.92 -2.76 13.33
C LEU A 218 -17.78 -2.25 14.77
N ALA A 219 -17.13 -3.03 15.63
CA ALA A 219 -16.75 -2.60 16.96
C ALA A 219 -15.47 -1.76 16.92
N ILE A 220 -14.56 -2.04 15.98
CA ILE A 220 -13.38 -1.21 15.73
C ILE A 220 -13.84 0.05 14.99
N SER A 221 -14.03 1.13 15.73
CA SER A 221 -14.54 2.40 15.19
C SER A 221 -13.90 3.61 15.84
N GLY A 222 -14.17 4.81 15.31
CA GLY A 222 -13.62 6.06 15.86
C GLY A 222 -12.18 6.31 15.44
N ASN A 223 -11.24 6.28 16.39
CA ASN A 223 -9.82 6.52 16.09
C ASN A 223 -9.17 5.27 15.48
N THR A 224 -9.38 5.06 14.17
CA THR A 224 -8.89 3.88 13.45
C THR A 224 -7.37 3.77 13.44
N GLU A 225 -6.66 4.90 13.39
CA GLU A 225 -5.20 4.97 13.48
C GLU A 225 -4.69 4.35 14.80
N GLU A 226 -5.26 4.80 15.92
CA GLU A 226 -4.91 4.29 17.25
C GLU A 226 -5.28 2.81 17.40
N LYS A 227 -6.46 2.39 16.90
CA LYS A 227 -6.88 0.98 16.97
C LYS A 227 -5.96 0.06 16.15
N ILE A 228 -5.59 0.47 14.94
CA ILE A 228 -4.64 -0.27 14.10
C ILE A 228 -3.27 -0.35 14.77
N THR A 229 -2.80 0.76 15.34
CA THR A 229 -1.56 0.80 16.12
C THR A 229 -1.60 -0.17 17.30
N GLN A 230 -2.72 -0.21 18.04
CA GLN A 230 -2.91 -1.15 19.16
C GLN A 230 -2.88 -2.61 18.70
N ILE A 231 -3.57 -2.96 17.60
CA ILE A 231 -3.56 -4.32 17.04
C ILE A 231 -2.14 -4.73 16.64
N LEU A 232 -1.44 -3.88 15.87
CA LEU A 232 -0.09 -4.19 15.40
C LEU A 232 0.89 -4.38 16.57
N THR A 233 0.83 -3.49 17.57
CA THR A 233 1.77 -3.50 18.69
C THR A 233 1.51 -4.56 19.75
N LYS A 234 0.23 -4.87 20.03
CA LYS A 234 -0.16 -5.84 21.06
C LYS A 234 -0.30 -7.25 20.52
N ASP A 235 -0.83 -7.39 19.30
CA ASP A 235 -1.28 -8.69 18.78
C ASP A 235 -0.40 -9.21 17.63
N CYS A 236 0.41 -8.34 16.99
CA CYS A 236 1.19 -8.70 15.80
C CYS A 236 2.72 -8.57 15.98
N ALA A 237 3.20 -8.43 17.23
CA ALA A 237 4.63 -8.33 17.55
C ALA A 237 5.39 -7.24 16.77
N MET A 238 4.70 -6.15 16.41
CA MET A 238 5.29 -4.97 15.79
C MET A 238 5.58 -3.90 16.84
N GLU A 239 6.44 -2.95 16.50
CA GLU A 239 6.63 -1.70 17.22
C GLU A 239 6.42 -0.52 16.26
N LEU A 240 5.77 0.55 16.74
CA LEU A 240 5.68 1.79 15.98
C LEU A 240 7.02 2.53 16.12
N VAL A 241 7.76 2.67 15.02
CA VAL A 241 9.10 3.29 15.04
C VAL A 241 9.09 4.73 14.52
N CYS A 242 8.16 5.07 13.63
CA CYS A 242 8.07 6.43 13.08
C CYS A 242 6.63 6.81 12.70
N CYS A 243 6.32 8.09 12.83
CA CYS A 243 5.14 8.72 12.24
C CYS A 243 5.62 9.90 11.39
N PHE A 244 5.36 9.86 10.08
CA PHE A 244 5.84 10.87 9.13
C PHE A 244 4.89 12.08 9.01
N GLY A 245 4.00 12.27 9.98
CA GLY A 245 2.95 13.27 9.93
C GLY A 245 1.81 12.88 8.99
N SER A 246 0.97 13.86 8.66
CA SER A 246 -0.29 13.64 7.95
C SER A 246 -0.37 14.43 6.66
N THR A 247 -1.04 13.85 5.66
CA THR A 247 -1.34 14.50 4.38
C THR A 247 -2.37 15.63 4.55
N SER A 248 -2.58 16.45 3.51
CA SER A 248 -3.62 17.50 3.49
C SER A 248 -5.05 16.96 3.57
N TRP A 249 -5.24 15.65 3.36
CA TRP A 249 -6.52 14.95 3.57
C TRP A 249 -6.56 14.17 4.89
N ASP A 250 -5.70 14.52 5.84
CA ASP A 250 -5.74 14.08 7.24
C ASP A 250 -5.58 12.56 7.35
N ARG A 251 -4.49 12.06 6.77
CA ARG A 251 -4.06 10.66 6.88
C ARG A 251 -2.58 10.59 7.23
N SER A 252 -2.29 9.93 8.33
CA SER A 252 -0.92 9.76 8.83
C SER A 252 -0.24 8.57 8.16
N LEU A 253 1.08 8.67 7.98
CA LEU A 253 1.92 7.56 7.56
C LEU A 253 2.68 7.02 8.76
N LEU A 254 2.43 5.76 9.10
CA LEU A 254 2.99 5.09 10.26
C LEU A 254 3.93 3.97 9.83
N LEU A 255 5.14 3.96 10.35
CA LEU A 255 6.11 2.90 10.11
C LEU A 255 6.20 1.99 11.33
N PHE A 256 6.01 0.70 11.09
CA PHE A 256 6.17 -0.34 12.09
C PHE A 256 7.36 -1.24 11.75
N HIS A 257 8.02 -1.77 12.78
CA HIS A 257 9.12 -2.72 12.68
C HIS A 257 8.80 -4.02 13.43
N SER A 258 9.19 -5.16 12.88
CA SER A 258 8.96 -6.48 13.48
C SER A 258 9.95 -6.75 14.61
N LYS A 259 9.44 -7.10 15.80
CA LYS A 259 10.28 -7.44 16.98
C LYS A 259 11.01 -8.78 16.84
N GLY A 260 10.63 -9.62 15.88
CA GLY A 260 11.20 -10.95 15.68
C GLY A 260 12.62 -10.96 15.08
N SER A 261 13.08 -9.82 14.55
CA SER A 261 14.35 -9.68 13.81
C SER A 261 15.59 -9.78 14.69
N GLU A 262 15.48 -9.50 16.00
CA GLU A 262 16.63 -9.37 16.91
C GLU A 262 17.11 -10.72 17.48
N ASN A 263 16.25 -11.74 17.53
CA ASN A 263 16.55 -13.02 18.19
C ASN A 263 17.38 -14.03 17.37
N GLN A 264 17.84 -13.68 16.16
CA GLN A 264 18.70 -14.56 15.35
C GLN A 264 20.19 -14.17 15.34
N LEU A 265 20.58 -13.04 15.96
CA LEU A 265 21.99 -12.66 16.09
C LEU A 265 22.65 -13.14 17.39
N SER A 266 21.87 -13.49 18.42
CA SER A 266 22.39 -13.87 19.75
C SER A 266 22.68 -15.37 19.93
N SER A 267 22.33 -16.21 18.95
CA SER A 267 22.55 -17.67 19.00
C SER A 267 23.74 -18.16 18.19
N LYS A 268 24.63 -17.27 17.75
CA LYS A 268 25.95 -17.60 17.19
C LYS A 268 27.02 -16.77 17.90
N SER A 269 27.31 -17.12 19.14
CA SER A 269 28.51 -16.72 19.87
C SER A 269 28.99 -17.91 20.68
#